data_AF-A0A1G3H6Z7-F1
#
_entry.id   AF-A0A1G3H6Z7-F1
#
_cell.length_a   1.000
_cell.length_b   1.000
_cell.length_c   1.000
_cell.angle_alpha   90.00
_cell.angle_beta   90.00
_cell.angle_gamma   90.00
#
_symmetry.space_group_name_H-M   'P 1'
#
loop_
_entity.id
_entity.type
_entity.pdbx_description
1 polymer ?
#
loop_
_entity_poly.entity_id
_entity_poly.type
_entity_poly.pdbx_seq_one_letter_code
_entity_poly.pdbx_strand_id
1 'polypeptide(L)'
;MPRLIHALVACLWALSVCAADMRPPDDTRTAPPARNGGTNSSQMEKDLQRLPWTQFRSVIESVPKLKADVEAYGPMGWQYVRKTYTTHGWKKNIDKLDDSQKKRLAELIRTAKGSN
;
A
#
# COMPACT_ATOMS: atom_id res chain seq x y z
N MET A 1 24.11 5.20 -36.82
CA MET A 1 24.33 6.55 -37.42
C MET A 1 23.28 7.50 -36.87
N PRO A 2 23.64 8.60 -36.21
CA PRO A 2 22.75 9.51 -35.47
C PRO A 2 22.21 10.66 -36.36
N ARG A 3 21.11 11.32 -35.94
CA ARG A 3 20.68 12.73 -36.21
C ARG A 3 19.27 12.97 -35.63
N LEU A 4 19.09 13.70 -34.52
CA LEU A 4 19.07 15.16 -34.32
C LEU A 4 17.81 15.90 -34.87
N ILE A 5 17.00 16.37 -33.89
CA ILE A 5 16.46 17.74 -33.72
C ILE A 5 15.17 18.19 -34.44
N HIS A 6 14.15 18.41 -33.59
CA HIS A 6 13.17 19.51 -33.44
C HIS A 6 12.48 20.18 -34.66
N ALA A 7 11.14 20.18 -34.60
CA ALA A 7 10.26 21.27 -35.04
C ALA A 7 8.99 21.23 -34.13
N LEU A 8 8.75 22.18 -33.23
CA LEU A 8 8.24 23.56 -33.36
C LEU A 8 6.72 23.64 -33.63
N VAL A 9 6.11 24.69 -33.07
CA VAL A 9 4.75 25.28 -33.31
C VAL A 9 3.75 24.90 -32.21
N ALA A 10 3.69 25.66 -31.10
CA ALA A 10 3.02 26.96 -30.90
C ALA A 10 1.49 26.85 -30.82
N CYS A 11 0.95 27.07 -29.62
CA CYS A 11 -0.42 27.53 -29.43
C CYS A 11 -0.42 28.61 -28.35
N LEU A 12 -0.33 29.85 -28.82
CA LEU A 12 -0.76 31.05 -28.12
C LEU A 12 -2.29 30.98 -28.00
N TRP A 13 -2.83 31.01 -26.78
CA TRP A 13 -4.13 31.60 -26.53
C TRP A 13 -4.05 32.38 -25.22
N ALA A 14 -3.98 33.70 -25.37
CA ALA A 14 -4.22 34.66 -24.31
C ALA A 14 -5.72 34.72 -24.06
N LEU A 15 -6.16 34.56 -22.81
CA LEU A 15 -7.50 34.95 -22.38
C LEU A 15 -7.44 35.47 -20.95
N SER A 16 -7.55 36.80 -20.88
CA SER A 16 -8.36 37.56 -19.91
C SER A 16 -8.17 37.24 -18.42
N VAL A 17 -7.29 38.00 -17.76
CA VAL A 17 -7.34 38.16 -16.31
C VAL A 17 -8.35 39.26 -15.98
N CYS A 18 -9.58 38.86 -15.64
CA CYS A 18 -10.48 39.74 -14.90
C CYS A 18 -10.06 39.69 -13.44
N ALA A 19 -9.65 40.84 -12.92
CA ALA A 19 -9.49 41.06 -11.50
C ALA A 19 -10.85 40.89 -10.80
N ALA A 20 -10.90 40.01 -9.80
CA ALA A 20 -11.91 40.04 -8.77
C ALA A 20 -11.20 39.80 -7.43
N ASP A 21 -11.04 40.90 -6.70
CA ASP A 21 -10.66 40.94 -5.29
C ASP A 21 -11.69 40.12 -4.50
N MET A 22 -11.27 38.96 -4.00
CA MET A 22 -12.00 38.22 -2.98
C MET A 22 -11.02 37.83 -1.89
N ARG A 23 -11.05 38.58 -0.79
CA ARG A 23 -10.55 38.17 0.52
C ARG A 23 -10.99 36.74 0.83
N PRO A 24 -10.08 35.80 1.10
CA PRO A 24 -10.46 34.53 1.72
C PRO A 24 -10.77 34.77 3.19
N PRO A 25 -11.95 34.38 3.70
CA PRO A 25 -12.14 34.23 5.13
C PRO A 25 -11.24 33.09 5.64
N ASP A 26 -10.57 33.41 6.74
CA ASP A 26 -9.87 32.48 7.62
C ASP A 26 -10.88 31.45 8.13
N ASP A 27 -10.90 30.26 7.54
CA ASP A 27 -11.39 29.00 8.13
C ASP A 27 -11.23 27.88 7.09
N THR A 28 -10.00 27.47 6.84
CA THR A 28 -9.77 26.15 6.26
C THR A 28 -8.85 25.41 7.18
N ARG A 29 -9.46 24.74 8.17
CA ARG A 29 -8.92 23.56 8.81
C ARG A 29 -8.27 22.71 7.73
N THR A 30 -6.94 22.79 7.65
CA THR A 30 -6.11 21.93 6.81
C THR A 30 -6.49 20.49 7.14
N ALA A 31 -7.36 19.90 6.32
CA ALA A 31 -7.52 18.47 6.32
C ALA A 31 -6.11 17.91 6.07
N PRO A 32 -5.59 17.02 6.94
CA PRO A 32 -4.27 16.46 6.72
C PRO A 32 -4.25 15.90 5.30
N PRO A 33 -3.16 16.12 4.54
CA PRO A 33 -3.09 15.70 3.16
C PRO A 33 -3.52 14.24 3.12
N ALA A 34 -4.53 13.94 2.30
CA ALA A 34 -4.91 12.57 2.00
C ALA A 34 -3.62 11.88 1.59
N ARG A 35 -3.04 11.09 2.50
CA ARG A 35 -1.84 10.32 2.23
C ARG A 35 -2.21 9.53 1.00
N ASN A 36 -1.62 9.90 -0.14
CA ASN A 36 -1.68 9.10 -1.35
C ASN A 36 -1.34 7.69 -0.90
N GLY A 37 -2.39 6.86 -0.86
CA GLY A 37 -2.46 5.62 -0.10
C GLY A 37 -1.67 4.53 -0.80
N GLY A 38 -0.38 4.78 -1.04
CA GLY A 38 0.58 3.75 -1.36
C GLY A 38 0.55 2.75 -0.21
N THR A 39 0.25 1.50 -0.54
CA THR A 39 0.18 0.38 0.40
C THR A 39 1.50 0.28 1.15
N ASN A 40 1.53 0.84 2.36
CA ASN A 40 2.74 0.92 3.18
C ASN A 40 2.98 -0.43 3.83
N SER A 41 3.99 -1.16 3.37
CA SER A 41 4.34 -2.50 3.86
C SER A 41 4.53 -2.56 5.38
N SER A 42 5.10 -1.52 5.99
CA SER A 42 5.30 -1.45 7.44
C SER A 42 3.98 -1.32 8.20
N GLN A 43 3.00 -0.60 7.63
CA GLN A 43 1.67 -0.52 8.23
C GLN A 43 0.92 -1.84 8.06
N MET A 44 1.02 -2.45 6.88
CA MET A 44 0.42 -3.77 6.61
C MET A 44 0.98 -4.85 7.52
N GLU A 45 2.28 -4.87 7.76
CA GLU A 45 2.91 -5.76 8.75
C GLU A 45 2.29 -5.58 10.14
N LYS A 46 2.21 -4.34 10.63
CA LYS A 46 1.62 -4.06 11.94
C LYS A 46 0.16 -4.51 12.02
N ASP A 47 -0.63 -4.24 10.99
CA ASP A 47 -2.04 -4.65 10.96
C ASP A 47 -2.20 -6.16 10.87
N LEU A 48 -1.35 -6.83 10.08
CA LEU A 48 -1.30 -8.28 9.96
C LEU A 48 -0.91 -8.95 11.28
N GLN A 49 0.12 -8.45 11.96
CA GLN A 49 0.61 -8.96 13.26
C GLN A 49 -0.39 -8.80 14.41
N ARG A 50 -1.34 -7.87 14.30
CA ARG A 50 -2.40 -7.64 15.29
C ARG A 50 -3.59 -8.59 15.15
N LEU A 51 -3.68 -9.33 14.05
CA LEU A 51 -4.74 -10.31 13.86
C LEU A 51 -4.54 -11.50 14.82
N PRO A 52 -5.63 -12.09 15.36
CA PRO A 52 -5.57 -13.40 15.99
C PRO A 52 -4.98 -14.46 15.04
N TRP A 53 -4.32 -15.46 15.59
CA TRP A 53 -3.61 -16.50 14.81
C TRP A 53 -4.43 -17.10 13.66
N THR A 54 -5.70 -17.46 13.89
CA THR A 54 -6.56 -18.06 12.87
C THR A 54 -6.80 -17.10 11.69
N GLN A 55 -7.03 -15.83 11.98
CA GLN A 55 -7.22 -14.79 10.96
C GLN A 55 -5.91 -14.50 10.23
N PHE A 56 -4.80 -14.33 10.97
CA PHE A 56 -3.46 -14.18 10.41
C PHE A 56 -3.15 -15.29 9.38
N ARG A 57 -3.34 -16.55 9.80
CA ARG A 57 -3.07 -17.71 8.97
C ARG A 57 -3.90 -17.69 7.68
N SER A 58 -5.20 -17.43 7.79
CA SER A 58 -6.11 -17.33 6.65
C SER A 58 -5.67 -16.25 5.64
N VAL A 59 -5.20 -15.09 6.13
CA VAL A 59 -4.67 -14.03 5.27
C VAL A 59 -3.41 -14.47 4.54
N ILE A 60 -2.44 -15.09 5.22
CA ILE A 60 -1.21 -15.59 4.58
C ILE A 60 -1.53 -16.68 3.55
N GLU A 61 -2.40 -17.64 3.88
CA GLU A 61 -2.82 -18.71 2.98
C GLU A 61 -3.50 -18.16 1.71
N SER A 62 -4.21 -17.04 1.83
CA SER A 62 -4.91 -16.37 0.73
C SER A 62 -4.00 -15.57 -0.22
N VAL A 63 -2.73 -15.35 0.15
CA VAL A 63 -1.73 -14.66 -0.68
C VAL A 63 -0.66 -15.67 -1.11
N PRO A 64 -0.71 -16.19 -2.35
CA PRO A 64 0.13 -17.32 -2.78
C PRO A 64 1.64 -17.13 -2.53
N LYS A 65 2.15 -15.91 -2.71
CA LYS A 65 3.57 -15.61 -2.50
C LYS A 65 3.98 -15.65 -1.02
N LEU A 66 3.12 -15.16 -0.12
CA LEU A 66 3.38 -15.23 1.32
C LEU A 66 3.24 -16.67 1.83
N LYS A 67 2.25 -17.41 1.34
CA LYS A 67 2.11 -18.84 1.62
C LYS A 67 3.37 -19.60 1.21
N ALA A 68 3.87 -19.38 -0.01
CA ALA A 68 5.09 -20.01 -0.50
C ALA A 68 6.32 -19.66 0.37
N ASP A 69 6.44 -18.41 0.83
CA ASP A 69 7.51 -18.01 1.76
C ASP A 69 7.45 -18.79 3.10
N VAL A 70 6.25 -19.10 3.60
CA VAL A 70 6.09 -19.91 4.82
C VAL A 70 6.40 -21.38 4.56
N GLU A 71 5.96 -21.92 3.43
CA GLU A 71 6.22 -23.31 3.02
C GLU A 71 7.71 -23.55 2.71
N ALA A 72 8.44 -22.50 2.31
CA ALA A 72 9.89 -22.55 2.11
C ALA A 72 10.68 -22.84 3.40
N TYR A 73 10.09 -22.62 4.58
CA TYR A 73 10.67 -23.05 5.86
C TYR A 73 10.58 -24.58 6.09
N GLY A 74 9.91 -25.31 5.20
CA GLY A 74 9.75 -26.77 5.27
C GLY A 74 8.59 -27.24 6.13
N PRO A 75 8.56 -28.52 6.53
CA PRO A 75 7.40 -29.14 7.20
C PRO A 75 6.95 -28.44 8.50
N MET A 76 7.86 -27.74 9.16
CA MET A 76 7.59 -27.02 10.42
C MET A 76 7.36 -25.52 10.24
N GLY A 77 7.30 -25.01 9.00
CA GLY A 77 7.19 -23.58 8.71
C GLY A 77 5.99 -22.91 9.39
N TRP A 78 4.82 -23.54 9.30
CA TRP A 78 3.62 -23.04 9.97
C TRP A 78 3.71 -23.06 11.50
N GLN A 79 4.44 -24.01 12.09
CA GLN A 79 4.66 -24.03 13.53
C GLN A 79 5.60 -22.92 13.97
N TYR A 80 6.66 -22.67 13.20
CA TYR A 80 7.57 -21.55 13.43
C TYR A 80 6.82 -20.21 13.34
N VAL A 81 6.06 -20.02 12.26
CA VAL A 81 5.25 -18.81 12.06
C VAL A 81 4.23 -18.65 13.19
N ARG A 82 3.54 -19.71 13.62
CA ARG A 82 2.61 -19.62 14.78
C ARG A 82 3.24 -19.08 16.04
N LYS A 83 4.51 -19.41 16.31
CA LYS A 83 5.23 -18.96 17.51
C LYS A 83 5.77 -17.53 17.38
N THR A 84 5.98 -17.07 16.15
CA THR A 84 6.75 -15.86 15.87
C THR A 84 5.98 -14.82 15.07
N TYR A 85 4.74 -15.07 14.64
CA TYR A 85 4.06 -14.22 13.66
C TYR A 85 3.91 -12.77 14.11
N THR A 86 3.79 -12.52 15.43
CA THR A 86 3.68 -11.17 16.03
C THR A 86 5.00 -10.42 16.11
N THR A 87 6.14 -11.12 16.05
CA THR A 87 7.49 -10.55 16.17
C THR A 87 8.33 -10.71 14.90
N HIS A 88 7.90 -11.57 13.98
CA HIS A 88 8.55 -11.85 12.71
C HIS A 88 8.43 -10.65 11.77
N GLY A 89 9.55 -10.30 11.12
CA GLY A 89 9.63 -9.16 10.22
C GLY A 89 9.01 -9.41 8.84
N TRP A 90 7.68 -9.49 8.76
CA TRP A 90 6.90 -9.70 7.53
C TRP A 90 7.08 -8.60 6.50
N LYS A 91 7.54 -7.40 6.88
CA LYS A 91 7.76 -6.30 5.95
C LYS A 91 8.56 -6.72 4.72
N LYS A 92 9.62 -7.52 4.88
CA LYS A 92 10.46 -7.97 3.76
C LYS A 92 9.69 -8.87 2.80
N ASN A 93 8.79 -9.71 3.30
CA ASN A 93 7.93 -10.56 2.48
C ASN A 93 6.88 -9.72 1.75
N ILE A 94 6.29 -8.73 2.43
CA ILE A 94 5.30 -7.81 1.86
C ILE A 94 5.93 -6.91 0.79
N ASP A 95 7.17 -6.46 0.99
CA ASP A 95 7.89 -5.61 0.03
C ASP A 95 8.09 -6.32 -1.32
N LYS A 96 8.21 -7.65 -1.32
CA LYS A 96 8.32 -8.47 -2.55
C LYS A 96 7.00 -8.60 -3.31
N LEU A 97 5.87 -8.22 -2.72
CA LEU A 97 4.57 -8.25 -3.39
C LEU A 97 4.47 -7.10 -4.41
N ASP A 98 3.84 -7.36 -5.54
CA ASP A 98 3.46 -6.28 -6.47
C ASP A 98 2.29 -5.45 -5.92
N ASP A 99 1.99 -4.31 -6.56
CA ASP A 99 0.94 -3.40 -6.07
C ASP A 99 -0.45 -4.03 -6.03
N SER A 100 -0.76 -4.95 -6.95
CA SER A 100 -2.05 -5.66 -6.95
C SER A 100 -2.15 -6.63 -5.77
N GLN A 101 -1.07 -7.36 -5.50
CA GLN A 101 -0.95 -8.27 -4.36
C GLN A 101 -0.99 -7.51 -3.04
N LYS A 102 -0.34 -6.35 -2.96
CA LYS A 102 -0.39 -5.49 -1.77
C LYS A 102 -1.80 -4.97 -1.52
N LYS A 103 -2.51 -4.52 -2.56
CA LYS A 103 -3.92 -4.10 -2.43
C LYS A 103 -4.79 -5.25 -1.92
N ARG A 104 -4.64 -6.45 -2.50
CA ARG A 104 -5.37 -7.65 -2.05
C ARG A 104 -5.07 -8.00 -0.59
N LEU A 105 -3.80 -7.96 -0.19
CA LEU A 105 -3.41 -8.21 1.20
C LEU A 105 -4.03 -7.18 2.15
N ALA A 106 -4.02 -5.90 1.80
CA ALA A 106 -4.63 -4.85 2.60
C ALA A 106 -6.15 -5.06 2.77
N GLU A 107 -6.83 -5.49 1.71
CA GLU A 107 -8.25 -5.85 1.76
C GLU A 107 -8.51 -7.05 2.67
N LEU A 108 -7.75 -8.14 2.54
CA LEU A 108 -7.87 -9.32 3.38
C LEU A 108 -7.68 -8.99 4.87
N ILE A 109 -6.68 -8.16 5.20
CA ILE A 109 -6.44 -7.69 6.56
C ILE A 109 -7.63 -6.88 7.07
N ARG A 110 -8.17 -5.96 6.25
CA ARG A 110 -9.35 -5.16 6.61
C ARG A 110 -10.56 -6.04 6.90
N THR A 111 -10.83 -7.03 6.05
CA THR A 111 -11.94 -7.97 6.21
C THR A 111 -11.77 -8.82 7.47
N ALA A 112 -10.56 -9.31 7.73
CA ALA A 112 -10.25 -10.08 8.94
C ALA A 112 -10.53 -9.27 10.22
N LYS A 113 -10.10 -8.00 10.26
CA LYS A 113 -10.34 -7.10 11.41
C LYS A 113 -11.82 -6.84 11.70
N GLY A 114 -12.66 -6.79 10.66
CA GLY A 114 -14.11 -6.56 10.79
C GLY A 114 -14.93 -7.81 11.11
N SER A 115 -14.33 -8.99 11.08
CA SER A 115 -15.00 -10.28 11.32
C SER A 115 -14.86 -10.75 12.78
N ASN A 116 -14.60 -9.83 13.71
CA ASN A 116 -14.36 -10.10 15.13
C ASN A 116 -15.45 -9.53 16.03
#